data_AF-A0A9E6JLK6-F1
#
_entry.id   AF-A0A9E6JLK6-F1
#
_cell.length_a   1.000
_cell.length_b   1.000
_cell.length_c   1.000
_cell.angle_alpha   90.00
_cell.angle_beta   90.00
_cell.angle_gamma   90.00
#
_symmetry.space_group_name_H-M   'P 1'
#
loop_
_entity.id
_entity.type
_entity.pdbx_description
1 polymer ?
#
loop_
_entity_poly.entity_id
_entity_poly.type
_entity_poly.pdbx_seq_one_letter_code
_entity_poly.pdbx_strand_id
1 'polypeptide(L)'
;LDVDIRLLPFDIVGSQAHAAMLAKQKILSASEAKSLQAGLKKVLGEWEQGKLEPSEHDEDVHMLVERRLHELLGPVAGKLHTARSRNDQVVTDLKLYL
;
A
#
# COMPACT_ATOMS: atom_id res chain seq x y z
N LEU A 1 -10.32 10.12 4.56
CA LEU A 1 -9.47 9.65 5.68
C LEU A 1 -10.21 9.35 6.98
N ASP A 2 -11.03 10.25 7.54
CA ASP A 2 -11.65 10.06 8.88
C ASP A 2 -12.35 8.71 9.09
N VAL A 3 -12.86 8.10 8.03
CA VAL A 3 -13.61 6.84 8.06
C VAL A 3 -12.77 5.66 7.58
N ASP A 4 -12.07 5.83 6.46
CA ASP A 4 -11.36 4.79 5.71
C ASP A 4 -9.92 4.56 6.19
N ILE A 5 -9.34 5.44 7.03
CA ILE A 5 -8.03 5.22 7.67
C ILE A 5 -7.98 3.88 8.44
N ARG A 6 -9.13 3.39 8.90
CA ARG A 6 -9.28 2.08 9.57
C ARG A 6 -8.96 0.91 8.65
N LEU A 7 -9.01 1.10 7.34
CA LEU A 7 -8.67 0.09 6.33
C LEU A 7 -7.15 -0.01 6.10
N LEU A 8 -6.33 0.90 6.65
CA LEU A 8 -4.88 0.95 6.39
C LEU A 8 -4.17 -0.39 6.61
N PRO A 9 -4.38 -1.13 7.73
CA PRO A 9 -3.73 -2.42 7.91
C PRO A 9 -4.09 -3.44 6.82
N PHE A 10 -5.32 -3.37 6.32
CA PHE A 10 -5.85 -4.29 5.32
C PHE A 10 -5.37 -3.94 3.91
N ASP A 11 -5.30 -2.64 3.59
CA ASP A 11 -4.65 -2.16 2.36
C ASP A 11 -3.17 -2.58 2.32
N ILE A 12 -2.44 -2.46 3.44
CA ILE A 12 -1.05 -2.93 3.53
C ILE A 12 -0.96 -4.44 3.24
N VAL A 13 -1.80 -5.26 3.88
CA VAL A 13 -1.80 -6.72 3.68
C VAL A 13 -2.16 -7.09 2.24
N GLY A 14 -3.21 -6.49 1.69
CA GLY A 14 -3.63 -6.69 0.29
C GLY A 14 -2.54 -6.26 -0.69
N SER A 15 -1.90 -5.13 -0.43
CA SER A 15 -0.78 -4.62 -1.24
C SER A 15 0.47 -5.48 -1.15
N GLN A 16 0.77 -6.08 0.01
CA GLN A 16 1.83 -7.08 0.13
C GLN A 16 1.52 -8.32 -0.70
N ALA A 17 0.29 -8.86 -0.62
CA ALA A 17 -0.10 -10.00 -1.45
C ALA A 17 0.01 -9.68 -2.95
N HIS A 18 -0.43 -8.48 -3.36
CA HIS A 18 -0.35 -8.02 -4.74
C HIS A 18 1.09 -7.86 -5.23
N ALA A 19 1.98 -7.24 -4.45
CA ALA A 19 3.41 -7.14 -4.80
C ALA A 19 4.07 -8.50 -4.99
N ALA A 20 3.74 -9.49 -4.14
CA ALA A 20 4.24 -10.85 -4.27
C ALA A 20 3.72 -11.52 -5.55
N MET A 21 2.44 -11.30 -5.89
CA MET A 21 1.84 -11.79 -7.13
C MET A 21 2.53 -11.18 -8.36
N LEU A 22 2.74 -9.86 -8.40
CA LEU A 22 3.44 -9.18 -9.50
C LEU A 22 4.86 -9.72 -9.73
N ALA A 23 5.60 -10.02 -8.64
CA ALA A 23 6.90 -10.68 -8.75
C ALA A 23 6.81 -12.09 -9.33
N LYS A 24 5.82 -12.89 -8.90
CA LYS A 24 5.57 -14.23 -9.43
C LYS A 24 5.25 -14.20 -10.93
N GLN A 25 4.56 -13.16 -11.40
CA GLN A 25 4.27 -12.92 -12.82
C GLN A 25 5.43 -12.27 -13.58
N LYS A 26 6.58 -12.02 -12.92
CA LYS A 26 7.77 -11.37 -13.50
C LYS A 26 7.51 -9.94 -13.98
N ILE A 27 6.45 -9.29 -13.49
CA ILE A 27 6.17 -7.86 -13.71
C ILE A 27 7.09 -7.00 -12.83
N LEU A 28 7.35 -7.48 -11.61
CA LEU A 28 8.37 -6.94 -10.72
C LEU A 28 9.56 -7.89 -10.63
N SER A 29 10.76 -7.33 -10.51
CA SER A 29 11.92 -8.10 -10.08
C SER A 29 11.79 -8.53 -8.61
N ALA A 30 12.53 -9.57 -8.23
CA ALA A 30 12.53 -10.05 -6.85
C ALA A 30 13.04 -8.98 -5.86
N SER A 31 13.99 -8.15 -6.28
CA SER A 31 14.50 -7.03 -5.47
C SER A 31 13.44 -5.93 -5.30
N GLU A 32 12.74 -5.54 -6.36
CA GLU A 32 11.67 -4.54 -6.27
C GLU A 32 10.53 -5.02 -5.39
N ALA A 33 10.09 -6.27 -5.55
CA ALA A 33 9.06 -6.84 -4.69
C ALA A 33 9.51 -6.87 -3.23
N LYS A 34 10.75 -7.27 -2.93
CA LYS A 34 11.29 -7.24 -1.56
C LYS A 34 11.33 -5.82 -0.99
N SER A 35 11.69 -4.82 -1.78
CA SER A 35 11.67 -3.42 -1.38
C SER A 35 10.26 -2.94 -1.07
N LEU A 36 9.27 -3.28 -1.91
CA LEU A 36 7.86 -2.94 -1.66
C LEU A 36 7.33 -3.60 -0.37
N GLN A 37 7.62 -4.89 -0.15
CA GLN A 37 7.24 -5.60 1.07
C GLN A 37 7.78 -4.91 2.33
N ALA A 38 9.08 -4.57 2.31
CA ALA A 38 9.74 -3.89 3.42
C ALA A 38 9.22 -2.46 3.62
N GLY A 39 8.97 -1.73 2.54
CA GLY A 39 8.38 -0.39 2.57
C GLY A 39 6.98 -0.40 3.17
N LEU A 40 6.09 -1.27 2.68
CA LEU A 40 4.73 -1.43 3.20
C LEU A 40 4.74 -1.81 4.70
N LYS A 41 5.65 -2.70 5.12
CA LYS A 41 5.82 -3.03 6.54
C LYS A 41 6.27 -1.80 7.37
N LYS A 42 7.12 -0.95 6.81
CA LYS A 42 7.54 0.30 7.46
C LYS A 42 6.39 1.28 7.59
N VAL A 43 5.56 1.44 6.55
CA VAL A 43 4.36 2.29 6.59
C VAL A 43 3.41 1.83 7.69
N LEU A 44 3.14 0.52 7.79
CA LEU A 44 2.32 -0.02 8.87
C LEU A 44 2.91 0.28 10.25
N GLY A 45 4.22 0.08 10.43
CA GLY A 45 4.87 0.38 11.70
C GLY A 45 4.86 1.88 12.06
N GLU A 46 4.91 2.78 11.08
CA GLU A 46 4.75 4.23 11.29
C GLU A 46 3.31 4.56 11.71
N TRP A 47 2.31 3.92 11.11
CA TRP A 47 0.90 4.06 11.50
C TRP A 47 0.64 3.57 12.93
N GLU A 48 1.12 2.36 13.28
CA GLU A 48 0.97 1.80 14.63
C GLU A 48 1.62 2.68 15.72
N GLN A 49 2.67 3.42 15.36
CA GLN A 49 3.37 4.34 16.27
C GLN A 49 2.74 5.75 16.31
N GLY A 50 1.68 6.01 15.53
CA GLY A 50 1.10 7.35 15.39
C GLY A 50 2.06 8.36 14.76
N LYS A 51 2.94 7.91 13.86
CA LYS A 51 3.93 8.74 13.15
C LYS A 51 3.59 8.95 11.67
N LEU A 52 2.56 8.26 11.18
CA LEU A 52 2.08 8.41 9.82
C LEU A 52 0.98 9.48 9.79
N GLU A 53 1.37 10.67 9.32
CA GLU A 53 0.46 11.81 9.23
C GLU A 53 -0.14 11.92 7.82
N PRO A 54 -1.47 12.04 7.71
CA PRO A 54 -2.13 12.49 6.50
C PRO A 54 -1.66 13.83 5.97
N SER A 55 -1.63 13.96 4.65
CA SER A 55 -1.51 15.23 3.93
C SER A 55 -2.89 15.73 3.52
N GLU A 56 -3.02 17.04 3.27
CA GLU A 56 -4.21 17.65 2.65
C GLU A 56 -4.50 17.12 1.24
N HIS A 57 -3.52 16.49 0.60
CA HIS A 57 -3.66 15.87 -0.72
C HIS A 57 -4.01 14.37 -0.67
N ASP A 58 -4.10 13.77 0.52
CA ASP A 58 -4.51 12.38 0.67
C ASP A 58 -6.04 12.29 0.75
N GLU A 59 -6.68 12.04 -0.38
CA GLU A 59 -8.15 11.94 -0.46
C GLU A 59 -8.67 10.69 0.29
N ASP A 60 -7.96 9.57 0.13
CA ASP A 60 -8.27 8.28 0.72
C ASP A 60 -7.06 7.62 1.41
N VAL A 61 -7.31 6.56 2.16
CA VAL A 61 -6.26 5.78 2.85
C VAL A 61 -5.23 5.20 1.90
N HIS A 62 -5.63 4.89 0.67
CA HIS A 62 -4.74 4.27 -0.30
C HIS A 62 -3.75 5.28 -0.87
N MET A 63 -4.18 6.52 -1.11
CA MET A 63 -3.31 7.64 -1.48
C MET A 63 -2.29 7.94 -0.40
N LEU A 64 -2.69 7.90 0.88
CA LEU A 64 -1.76 8.03 2.01
C LEU A 64 -0.66 6.95 1.97
N VAL A 65 -1.05 5.68 1.79
CA VAL A 65 -0.10 4.57 1.71
C VAL A 65 0.81 4.70 0.49
N GLU A 66 0.27 5.02 -0.68
CA GLU A 66 1.03 5.21 -1.92
C GLU A 66 2.02 6.37 -1.83
N ARG A 67 1.57 7.54 -1.36
CA ARG A 67 2.43 8.71 -1.15
C ARG A 67 3.57 8.35 -0.22
N ARG A 68 3.26 7.75 0.93
CA ARG A 68 4.29 7.40 1.90
C ARG A 68 5.26 6.36 1.34
N LEU A 69 4.77 5.37 0.61
CA LEU A 69 5.61 4.37 -0.03
C LEU A 69 6.52 5.00 -1.10
N HIS A 70 6.03 6.02 -1.82
CA HIS A 70 6.80 6.77 -2.79
C HIS A 70 7.91 7.60 -2.13
N GLU A 71 7.65 8.22 -0.98
CA GLU A 71 8.68 8.90 -0.19
C GLU A 71 9.80 7.94 0.27
N LEU A 72 9.45 6.69 0.53
CA LEU A 72 10.40 5.66 0.99
C LEU A 72 11.20 5.01 -0.14
N LEU A 73 10.57 4.76 -1.30
CA LEU A 73 11.12 3.90 -2.36
C LEU A 73 11.25 4.58 -3.72
N GLY A 74 10.78 5.83 -3.84
CA GLY A 74 10.75 6.58 -5.08
C GLY A 74 9.92 5.89 -6.17
N PRO A 75 10.37 5.91 -7.43
CA PRO A 75 9.61 5.41 -8.57
C PRO A 75 9.18 3.93 -8.49
N VAL A 76 9.87 3.11 -7.70
CA VAL A 76 9.51 1.69 -7.51
C VAL A 76 8.12 1.55 -6.86
N ALA A 77 7.73 2.48 -5.98
CA ALA A 77 6.42 2.46 -5.33
C ALA A 77 5.27 2.49 -6.33
N GLY A 78 5.38 3.29 -7.40
CA GLY A 78 4.33 3.41 -8.43
C GLY A 78 4.05 2.11 -9.18
N LYS A 79 5.00 1.16 -9.21
CA LYS A 79 4.80 -0.14 -9.86
C LYS A 79 3.84 -1.06 -9.09
N LEU A 80 3.62 -0.80 -7.79
CA LEU A 80 2.67 -1.56 -6.98
C LEU A 80 1.25 -1.52 -7.55
N HIS A 81 0.91 -0.45 -8.26
CA HIS A 81 -0.42 -0.25 -8.85
C HIS A 81 -0.62 -0.87 -10.22
N THR A 82 0.40 -1.55 -10.74
CA THR A 82 0.28 -2.26 -12.01
C THR A 82 -0.81 -3.32 -11.92
N ALA A 83 -1.71 -3.31 -12.92
CA ALA A 83 -2.82 -4.26 -13.04
C ALA A 83 -3.79 -4.30 -11.84
N ARG A 84 -3.94 -3.18 -11.12
CA ARG A 84 -4.90 -3.01 -10.02
C ARG A 84 -5.67 -1.71 -10.18
N SER A 85 -6.97 -1.71 -9.89
CA SER A 85 -7.80 -0.50 -9.83
C SER A 85 -8.14 -0.18 -8.38
N ARG A 86 -8.54 1.06 -8.11
CA ARG A 86 -9.05 1.42 -6.79
C ARG A 86 -10.34 0.65 -6.46
N ASN A 87 -11.14 0.32 -7.48
CA ASN A 87 -12.42 -0.37 -7.31
C ASN A 87 -12.28 -1.77 -6.71
N ASP A 88 -11.36 -2.59 -7.22
CA ASP A 88 -11.13 -3.93 -6.68
C ASP A 88 -10.33 -3.88 -5.36
N GLN A 89 -9.43 -2.92 -5.22
CA GLN A 89 -8.66 -2.71 -4.00
C GLN A 89 -9.57 -2.39 -2.81
N VAL A 90 -10.43 -1.36 -2.90
CA VAL A 90 -11.30 -0.97 -1.77
C VAL A 90 -12.28 -2.07 -1.38
N VAL A 91 -12.81 -2.83 -2.34
CA VAL A 91 -13.71 -3.97 -2.06
C VAL A 91 -12.95 -5.10 -1.35
N THR A 92 -11.69 -5.33 -1.74
CA THR A 92 -10.83 -6.32 -1.08
C THR A 92 -10.56 -5.90 0.36
N ASP A 93 -10.16 -4.64 0.59
CA ASP A 93 -9.83 -4.14 1.93
C ASP A 93 -11.05 -4.18 2.85
N LEU A 94 -12.23 -3.79 2.34
CA LEU A 94 -13.48 -3.86 3.10
C LEU A 94 -13.82 -5.31 3.49
N LYS A 95 -13.63 -6.27 2.58
CA LYS A 95 -13.87 -7.70 2.89
C LYS A 95 -12.86 -8.29 3.86
N LEU A 96 -11.64 -7.75 3.92
CA LEU A 96 -10.65 -8.15 4.91
C LEU A 96 -10.92 -7.51 6.28
N TYR A 97 -11.54 -6.34 6.31
CA TYR A 97 -11.89 -5.60 7.52
C TYR A 97 -13.10 -6.19 8.28
N LEU A 98 -14.09 -6.71 7.55
CA LEU A 98 -15.35 -7.28 8.09
C LEU A 98 -15.19 -8.72 8.61
#